data_AF-A0A813Q4R6-F1
#
_entry.id   AF-A0A813Q4R6-F1
#
_cell.length_a   1.000
_cell.length_b   1.000
_cell.length_c   1.000
_cell.angle_alpha   90.00
_cell.angle_beta   90.00
_cell.angle_gamma   90.00
#
_symmetry.space_group_name_H-M   'P 1'
#
loop_
_entity.id
_entity.type
_entity.pdbx_description
1 polymer ?
#
loop_
_entity_poly.entity_id
_entity_poly.type
_entity_poly.pdbx_seq_one_letter_code
_entity_poly.pdbx_strand_id
1 'polypeptide(L)'
;MDEKRIQKLLKEAERIRHANSRNPKDKIDIYHEVAEACRSVGKYDEAIKYFTYALHEAQSLDLREDILYCHRFLGECYFAKNQFHTSEKHHLNFLSSAQEFADDERTEQAYTCLTHTYWVWLSYLQDDVLHNAEYDQLPREICKKSLDAAKNSLLMIEKLDYQLNIDMKKKSNIKIKDLEKKQQDLALKRVRAYINVANAMSEKYTTGDKSGASLKALSQYIKSAIELAKKHQLHEELARLHSSVSTFYLSVPNFLQYKKEIIGTMEQAIRYAQLAKNISEYLSCLHDTAQALLLFDDYQGAKNYLLKIYRYRKNEPIKEKATRDLVDVQRILTGIEDRYERENDLRKKMKLAEKCADTFSHLKRNEKKNNLTDGIFDQLGKLSLDQLKSLNLSQNKFTSNGIRKLFEQKTMNNLLLLDLTGNIDIDCVTLTFIRSRHPNITVYH
;
A
#
# COMPACT_ATOMS: atom_id res chain seq x y z
N MET A 1 10.12 -23.76 13.27
CA MET A 1 10.79 -25.08 13.40
C MET A 1 11.96 -24.91 14.37
N ASP A 2 12.22 -25.85 15.27
CA ASP A 2 13.34 -25.74 16.24
C ASP A 2 14.68 -25.97 15.53
N GLU A 3 15.65 -25.09 15.78
CA GLU A 3 17.00 -25.16 15.22
C GLU A 3 17.71 -26.49 15.51
N LYS A 4 17.43 -27.11 16.67
CA LYS A 4 17.95 -28.44 17.01
C LYS A 4 17.47 -29.52 16.04
N ARG A 5 16.22 -29.43 15.58
CA ARG A 5 15.66 -30.38 14.60
C ARG A 5 16.36 -30.23 13.25
N ILE A 6 16.60 -28.99 12.81
CA ILE A 6 17.32 -28.71 11.56
C ILE A 6 18.75 -29.25 11.61
N GLN A 7 19.47 -29.05 12.72
CA GLN A 7 20.81 -29.60 12.88
C GLN A 7 20.83 -31.13 12.86
N LYS A 8 19.81 -31.79 13.43
CA LYS A 8 19.68 -33.25 13.36
C LYS A 8 19.48 -33.73 11.92
N LEU A 9 18.56 -33.09 11.19
CA LEU A 9 18.29 -33.38 9.78
C LEU A 9 19.55 -33.18 8.91
N LEU A 10 20.27 -32.07 9.09
CA LEU A 10 21.52 -31.80 8.37
C LEU A 10 22.57 -32.89 8.60
N LYS A 11 22.76 -33.33 9.84
CA LYS A 11 23.69 -34.43 10.17
C LYS A 11 23.27 -35.74 9.52
N GLU A 12 21.97 -36.02 9.47
CA GLU A 12 21.43 -37.20 8.81
C GLU A 12 21.67 -37.16 7.30
N ALA A 13 21.38 -36.03 6.65
CA ALA A 13 21.60 -35.86 5.22
C ALA A 13 23.08 -36.05 4.81
N GLU A 14 24.03 -35.49 5.57
CA GLU A 14 25.46 -35.70 5.29
C GLU A 14 25.89 -37.15 5.50
N ARG A 15 25.34 -37.86 6.50
CA ARG A 15 25.63 -39.31 6.68
C ARG A 15 25.19 -40.12 5.47
N ILE A 16 24.02 -39.82 4.92
CA ILE A 16 23.42 -40.58 3.82
C ILE A 16 24.10 -40.28 2.49
N ARG A 17 24.61 -39.07 2.32
CA ARG A 17 25.40 -38.68 1.14
C ARG A 17 26.57 -39.63 0.90
N HIS A 18 27.23 -40.08 1.96
CA HIS A 18 28.36 -41.01 1.90
C HIS A 18 27.96 -42.49 1.98
N ALA A 19 26.67 -42.79 2.20
CA ALA A 19 26.19 -44.16 2.30
C ALA A 19 25.83 -44.72 0.92
N ASN A 20 26.59 -45.72 0.45
CA ASN A 20 26.33 -46.41 -0.83
C ASN A 20 25.19 -47.44 -0.74
N SER A 21 24.69 -47.77 0.45
CA SER A 21 23.75 -48.88 0.68
C SER A 21 22.29 -48.48 0.91
N ARG A 22 21.93 -47.19 0.89
CA ARG A 22 20.54 -46.74 1.05
C ARG A 22 19.84 -46.63 -0.29
N ASN A 23 18.54 -46.94 -0.31
CA ASN A 23 17.68 -46.75 -1.46
C ASN A 23 17.78 -45.29 -1.94
N PRO A 24 18.13 -45.03 -3.22
CA PRO A 24 18.19 -43.69 -3.79
C PRO A 24 16.93 -42.85 -3.55
N LYS A 25 15.75 -43.47 -3.49
CA LYS A 25 14.50 -42.77 -3.15
C LYS A 25 14.48 -42.23 -1.71
N ASP A 26 14.96 -43.01 -0.74
CA ASP A 26 15.07 -42.56 0.65
C ASP A 26 16.03 -41.37 0.77
N LYS A 27 17.06 -41.29 -0.10
CA LYS A 27 17.97 -40.14 -0.14
C LYS A 27 17.24 -38.88 -0.58
N ILE A 28 16.43 -38.97 -1.63
CA ILE A 28 15.62 -37.86 -2.16
C ILE A 28 14.69 -37.33 -1.08
N ASP A 29 13.95 -38.22 -0.40
CA ASP A 29 12.96 -37.83 0.61
C ASP A 29 13.63 -37.11 1.79
N ILE A 30 14.80 -37.58 2.22
CA ILE A 30 15.56 -36.94 3.30
C ILE A 30 16.13 -35.59 2.85
N TYR A 31 16.66 -35.50 1.63
CA TYR A 31 17.11 -34.23 1.07
C TYR A 31 15.98 -33.21 0.95
N HIS A 32 14.77 -33.63 0.53
CA HIS A 32 13.58 -32.78 0.53
C HIS A 32 13.24 -32.27 1.93
N GLU A 33 13.16 -33.16 2.94
CA GLU A 33 12.83 -32.76 4.31
C GLU A 33 13.83 -31.73 4.85
N VAL A 34 15.13 -31.96 4.62
CA VAL A 34 16.19 -31.04 5.07
C VAL A 34 16.11 -29.72 4.32
N ALA A 35 15.91 -29.75 3.00
CA ALA A 35 15.87 -28.57 2.17
C ALA A 35 14.68 -27.66 2.53
N GLU A 36 13.49 -28.25 2.70
CA GLU A 36 12.31 -27.53 3.16
C GLU A 36 12.48 -26.96 4.57
N ALA A 37 13.06 -27.75 5.48
CA ALA A 37 13.37 -27.29 6.83
C ALA A 37 14.28 -26.06 6.80
N CYS A 38 15.35 -26.09 5.99
CA CYS A 38 16.26 -24.95 5.81
C CYS A 38 15.55 -23.75 5.18
N ARG A 39 14.77 -23.96 4.11
CA ARG A 39 13.98 -22.91 3.44
C ARG A 39 13.01 -22.21 4.40
N SER A 40 12.34 -22.99 5.25
CA SER A 40 11.34 -22.48 6.21
C SER A 40 11.91 -21.53 7.27
N VAL A 41 13.22 -21.57 7.51
CA VAL A 41 13.93 -20.69 8.45
C VAL A 41 14.86 -19.70 7.75
N GLY A 42 14.75 -19.56 6.43
CA GLY A 42 15.55 -18.61 5.64
C GLY A 42 16.99 -19.03 5.36
N LYS A 43 17.36 -20.29 5.64
CA LYS A 43 18.67 -20.87 5.28
C LYS A 43 18.66 -21.33 3.82
N TYR A 44 18.59 -20.35 2.91
CA TYR A 44 18.35 -20.62 1.48
C TYR A 44 19.54 -21.30 0.79
N ASP A 45 20.78 -21.08 1.23
CA ASP A 45 21.95 -21.74 0.64
C ASP A 45 21.96 -23.25 0.91
N GLU A 46 21.65 -23.65 2.14
CA GLU A 46 21.47 -25.05 2.50
C GLU A 46 20.26 -25.66 1.80
N ALA A 47 19.14 -24.93 1.70
CA ALA A 47 17.98 -25.39 0.96
C ALA A 47 18.32 -25.67 -0.52
N ILE A 48 19.01 -24.73 -1.19
CA ILE A 48 19.45 -24.88 -2.58
C ILE A 48 20.37 -26.09 -2.74
N LYS A 49 21.35 -26.26 -1.83
CA LYS A 49 22.27 -27.41 -1.84
C LYS A 49 21.51 -28.73 -1.83
N TYR A 50 20.60 -28.92 -0.88
CA TYR A 50 19.89 -30.19 -0.73
C TYR A 50 18.81 -30.42 -1.78
N PHE A 51 18.09 -29.39 -2.24
CA PHE A 51 17.21 -29.54 -3.40
C PHE A 51 17.97 -29.87 -4.68
N THR A 52 19.20 -29.36 -4.85
CA THR A 52 20.05 -29.71 -6.01
C THR A 52 20.51 -31.17 -5.94
N TYR A 53 20.85 -31.68 -4.74
CA TYR A 53 21.14 -33.10 -4.56
C TYR A 53 19.92 -33.97 -4.84
N ALA A 54 18.74 -33.61 -4.31
CA ALA A 54 17.49 -34.31 -4.59
C ALA A 54 17.17 -34.31 -6.09
N LEU A 55 17.34 -33.18 -6.78
CA LEU A 55 17.11 -33.06 -8.22
C LEU A 55 18.02 -33.99 -9.02
N HIS A 56 19.31 -34.06 -8.68
CA HIS A 56 20.26 -34.94 -9.36
C HIS A 56 19.88 -36.41 -9.20
N GLU A 57 19.57 -36.84 -7.98
CA GLU A 57 19.14 -38.22 -7.73
C GLU A 57 17.81 -38.52 -8.44
N ALA A 58 16.83 -37.62 -8.37
CA ALA A 58 15.55 -37.78 -9.04
C ALA A 58 15.69 -37.88 -10.57
N GLN A 59 16.57 -37.09 -11.19
CA GLN A 59 16.91 -37.19 -12.61
C GLN A 59 17.56 -38.52 -12.96
N SER A 60 18.47 -39.03 -12.12
CA SER A 60 19.12 -40.32 -12.36
C SER A 60 18.16 -41.52 -12.33
N LEU A 61 17.00 -41.35 -11.67
CA LEU A 61 15.97 -42.37 -11.49
C LEU A 61 14.71 -42.10 -12.35
N ASP A 62 14.71 -41.05 -13.17
CA ASP A 62 13.54 -40.57 -13.95
C ASP A 62 12.27 -40.36 -13.09
N LEU A 63 12.43 -39.87 -11.86
CA LEU A 63 11.34 -39.60 -10.94
C LEU A 63 10.72 -38.22 -11.21
N ARG A 64 9.89 -38.14 -12.24
CA ARG A 64 9.34 -36.89 -12.77
C ARG A 64 8.62 -36.00 -11.74
N GLU A 65 7.90 -36.61 -10.79
CA GLU A 65 7.22 -35.89 -9.69
C GLU A 65 8.23 -35.19 -8.75
N ASP A 66 9.32 -35.87 -8.39
CA ASP A 66 10.39 -35.32 -7.56
C ASP A 66 11.20 -34.24 -8.30
N ILE A 67 11.43 -34.42 -9.61
CA ILE A 67 12.08 -33.41 -10.47
C ILE A 67 11.26 -32.12 -10.50
N LEU A 68 9.95 -32.26 -10.74
CA LEU A 68 9.00 -31.15 -10.71
C LEU A 68 9.02 -30.43 -9.36
N TYR A 69 8.99 -31.19 -8.26
CA TYR A 69 9.06 -30.67 -6.89
C TYR A 69 10.33 -29.85 -6.65
N CYS A 70 11.48 -30.41 -7.01
CA CYS A 70 12.78 -29.74 -6.88
C CYS A 70 12.82 -28.42 -7.65
N HIS A 71 12.34 -28.40 -8.90
CA HIS A 71 12.34 -27.19 -9.72
C HIS A 71 11.48 -26.07 -9.13
N ARG A 72 10.31 -26.39 -8.58
CA ARG A 72 9.50 -25.39 -7.87
C ARG A 72 10.29 -24.73 -6.74
N PHE A 73 10.84 -25.53 -5.83
CA PHE A 73 11.47 -24.98 -4.61
C PHE A 73 12.84 -24.38 -4.84
N LEU A 74 13.62 -24.88 -5.81
CA LEU A 74 14.85 -24.20 -6.24
C LEU A 74 14.53 -22.81 -6.76
N GLY A 75 13.48 -22.67 -7.59
CA GLY A 75 13.04 -21.36 -8.05
C GLY A 75 12.66 -20.44 -6.89
N GLU A 76 11.85 -20.91 -5.93
CA GLU A 76 11.53 -20.12 -4.72
C GLU A 76 12.77 -19.70 -3.91
N CYS A 77 13.77 -20.59 -3.76
CA CYS A 77 14.98 -20.26 -2.99
C CYS A 77 15.86 -19.25 -3.73
N TYR A 78 16.04 -19.41 -5.06
CA TYR A 78 16.77 -18.44 -5.87
C TYR A 78 16.07 -17.09 -5.92
N PHE A 79 14.73 -17.07 -5.99
CA PHE A 79 13.92 -15.87 -5.84
C PHE A 79 14.20 -15.16 -4.52
N ALA A 80 14.20 -15.88 -3.39
CA ALA A 80 14.46 -15.31 -2.07
C ALA A 80 15.89 -14.76 -1.92
N LYS A 81 16.83 -15.22 -2.75
CA LYS A 81 18.21 -14.69 -2.86
C LYS A 81 18.35 -13.58 -3.90
N ASN A 82 17.25 -13.09 -4.48
CA ASN A 82 17.23 -12.10 -5.57
C ASN A 82 17.99 -12.55 -6.84
N GLN A 83 18.16 -13.86 -7.05
CA GLN A 83 18.79 -14.43 -8.23
C GLN A 83 17.73 -14.72 -9.31
N PHE A 84 17.14 -13.65 -9.84
CA PHE A 84 15.90 -13.72 -10.64
C PHE A 84 16.01 -14.56 -11.92
N HIS A 85 17.12 -14.48 -12.65
CA HIS A 85 17.32 -15.27 -13.87
C HIS A 85 17.37 -16.78 -13.58
N THR A 86 18.05 -17.18 -12.50
CA THR A 86 18.10 -18.59 -12.07
C THR A 86 16.74 -19.06 -11.55
N SER A 87 16.03 -18.18 -10.83
CA SER A 87 14.65 -18.44 -10.40
C SER A 87 13.71 -18.68 -11.59
N GLU A 88 13.74 -17.79 -12.59
CA GLU A 88 12.96 -17.90 -13.83
C GLU A 88 13.18 -19.26 -14.50
N LYS A 89 14.44 -19.67 -14.69
CA LYS A 89 14.78 -20.97 -15.30
C LYS A 89 14.12 -22.13 -14.57
N HIS A 90 14.19 -22.15 -13.24
CA HIS A 90 13.61 -23.22 -12.44
C HIS A 90 12.07 -23.19 -12.43
N HIS A 91 11.45 -22.00 -12.38
CA HIS A 91 10.00 -21.88 -12.48
C HIS A 91 9.48 -22.24 -13.89
N LEU A 92 10.23 -21.97 -14.96
CA LEU A 92 9.89 -22.41 -16.32
C LEU A 92 9.97 -23.94 -16.46
N ASN A 93 10.98 -24.58 -15.85
CA ASN A 93 11.03 -26.04 -15.81
C ASN A 93 9.84 -26.62 -15.02
N PHE A 94 9.49 -26.02 -13.87
CA PHE A 94 8.31 -26.39 -13.11
C PHE A 94 7.02 -26.26 -13.94
N LEU A 95 6.87 -25.16 -14.70
CA LEU A 95 5.76 -24.95 -15.61
C LEU A 95 5.67 -26.02 -16.70
N SER A 96 6.79 -26.32 -17.37
CA SER A 96 6.85 -27.33 -18.43
C SER A 96 6.41 -28.69 -17.91
N SER A 97 6.97 -29.14 -16.78
CA SER A 97 6.60 -30.43 -16.19
C SER A 97 5.14 -30.47 -15.76
N ALA A 98 4.61 -29.39 -15.14
CA ALA A 98 3.21 -29.33 -14.75
C ALA A 98 2.25 -29.45 -15.96
N GLN A 99 2.61 -28.85 -17.09
CA GLN A 99 1.86 -28.95 -18.35
C GLN A 99 1.95 -30.37 -18.95
N GLU A 100 3.11 -31.01 -18.90
CA GLU A 100 3.28 -32.41 -19.34
C GLU A 100 2.42 -33.37 -18.51
N PHE A 101 2.24 -33.11 -17.22
CA PHE A 101 1.33 -33.87 -16.35
C PHE A 101 -0.16 -33.52 -16.55
N ALA A 102 -0.48 -32.53 -17.40
CA ALA A 102 -1.82 -31.96 -17.54
C ALA A 102 -2.42 -31.51 -16.17
N ASP A 103 -1.56 -31.01 -15.28
CA ASP A 103 -1.95 -30.58 -13.94
C ASP A 103 -2.23 -29.07 -13.92
N ASP A 104 -3.51 -28.71 -14.04
CA ASP A 104 -3.95 -27.31 -14.06
C ASP A 104 -3.62 -26.56 -12.77
N GLU A 105 -3.64 -27.24 -11.60
CA GLU A 105 -3.37 -26.59 -10.31
C GLU A 105 -1.88 -26.26 -10.15
N ARG A 106 -0.99 -27.14 -10.61
CA ARG A 106 0.45 -26.88 -10.60
C ARG A 106 0.86 -25.92 -11.71
N THR A 107 0.19 -25.97 -12.86
CA THR A 107 0.39 -25.02 -13.97
C THR A 107 0.05 -23.59 -13.51
N GLU A 108 -1.09 -23.42 -12.82
CA GLU A 108 -1.47 -22.14 -12.18
C GLU A 108 -0.39 -21.67 -11.20
N GLN A 109 0.06 -22.54 -10.30
CA GLN A 109 1.09 -22.20 -9.32
C GLN A 109 2.39 -21.74 -9.98
N ALA A 110 2.82 -22.42 -11.06
CA ALA A 110 4.02 -22.06 -11.80
C ALA A 110 3.91 -20.66 -12.43
N TYR A 111 2.76 -20.34 -13.04
CA TYR A 111 2.51 -18.99 -13.56
C TYR A 111 2.49 -17.92 -12.46
N THR A 112 1.92 -18.23 -11.29
CA THR A 112 1.92 -17.33 -10.13
C THR A 112 3.35 -17.08 -9.62
N CYS A 113 4.19 -18.12 -9.53
CA CYS A 113 5.61 -18.00 -9.18
C CYS A 113 6.40 -17.15 -10.18
N LEU A 114 6.18 -17.35 -11.48
CA LEU A 114 6.80 -16.55 -12.54
C LEU A 114 6.38 -15.08 -12.46
N THR A 115 5.08 -14.82 -12.28
CA THR A 115 4.54 -13.47 -12.13
C THR A 115 5.22 -12.72 -10.98
N HIS A 116 5.37 -13.39 -9.83
CA HIS A 116 6.03 -12.81 -8.67
C HIS A 116 7.52 -12.55 -8.92
N THR A 117 8.22 -13.51 -9.56
CA THR A 117 9.63 -13.38 -9.94
C THR A 117 9.85 -12.17 -10.83
N TYR A 118 9.04 -12.01 -11.89
CA TYR A 118 9.17 -10.89 -12.81
C TYR A 118 8.79 -9.55 -12.17
N TRP A 119 7.74 -9.51 -11.36
CA TRP A 119 7.33 -8.27 -10.69
C TRP A 119 8.41 -7.74 -9.76
N VAL A 120 9.00 -8.59 -8.92
CA VAL A 120 10.09 -8.17 -8.02
C VAL A 120 11.36 -7.84 -8.80
N TRP A 121 11.69 -8.60 -9.84
CA TRP A 121 12.82 -8.29 -10.70
C TRP A 121 12.69 -6.89 -11.33
N LEU A 122 11.48 -6.49 -11.76
CA LEU A 122 11.24 -5.13 -12.26
C LEU A 122 11.53 -4.06 -11.22
N SER A 123 11.08 -4.25 -9.98
CA SER A 123 11.35 -3.29 -8.91
C SER A 123 12.85 -3.10 -8.67
N TYR A 124 13.64 -4.19 -8.68
CA TYR A 124 15.11 -4.09 -8.59
C TYR A 124 15.72 -3.36 -9.78
N LEU A 125 15.24 -3.64 -11.00
CA LEU A 125 15.71 -2.95 -12.20
C LEU A 125 15.35 -1.45 -12.20
N GLN A 126 14.28 -1.04 -11.51
CA GLN A 126 13.88 0.37 -11.42
C GLN A 126 14.73 1.15 -10.40
N ASP A 127 15.13 0.51 -9.29
CA ASP A 127 15.95 1.12 -8.24
C ASP A 127 17.42 1.34 -8.66
N ASP A 128 17.96 0.49 -9.54
CA ASP A 128 19.35 0.59 -10.04
C ASP A 128 19.55 1.67 -11.13
N VAL A 129 18.47 2.26 -11.68
CA VAL A 129 18.54 3.09 -12.90
C VAL A 129 18.62 4.58 -12.57
N LEU A 130 19.80 4.99 -12.12
CA LEU A 130 20.38 6.29 -12.47
C LEU A 130 21.37 6.06 -13.63
N HIS A 131 20.98 6.45 -14.84
CA HIS A 131 21.84 6.65 -16.04
C HIS A 131 22.05 5.45 -17.00
N ASN A 132 21.16 5.26 -18.00
CA ASN A 132 21.51 5.15 -19.44
C ASN A 132 20.33 4.78 -20.35
N ALA A 133 20.31 5.27 -21.59
CA ALA A 133 19.22 5.10 -22.57
C ALA A 133 19.14 3.70 -23.21
N GLU A 134 20.13 2.82 -23.02
CA GLU A 134 20.12 1.42 -23.48
C GLU A 134 19.38 0.48 -22.50
N TYR A 135 18.97 0.97 -21.32
CA TYR A 135 18.33 0.18 -20.26
C TYR A 135 16.86 -0.16 -20.47
N ASP A 136 16.25 0.27 -21.57
CA ASP A 136 14.81 0.18 -21.71
C ASP A 136 14.30 -1.21 -22.16
N GLN A 137 15.13 -2.06 -22.80
CA GLN A 137 14.63 -3.28 -23.43
C GLN A 137 14.32 -4.40 -22.43
N LEU A 138 15.23 -4.64 -21.47
CA LEU A 138 15.06 -5.71 -20.49
C LEU A 138 13.86 -5.46 -19.55
N PRO A 139 13.69 -4.29 -18.91
CA PRO A 139 12.50 -4.01 -18.11
C PRO A 139 11.20 -4.15 -18.91
N ARG A 140 11.17 -3.70 -20.17
CA ARG A 140 10.00 -3.91 -21.05
C ARG A 140 9.71 -5.38 -21.32
N GLU A 141 10.75 -6.19 -21.54
CA GLU A 141 10.61 -7.63 -21.72
C GLU A 141 10.09 -8.32 -20.45
N ILE A 142 10.70 -8.05 -19.30
CA ILE A 142 10.29 -8.62 -18.01
C ILE A 142 8.85 -8.20 -17.68
N CYS A 143 8.47 -6.94 -17.96
CA CYS A 143 7.11 -6.46 -17.79
C CYS A 143 6.10 -7.24 -18.65
N LYS A 144 6.43 -7.47 -19.93
CA LYS A 144 5.61 -8.29 -20.82
C LYS A 144 5.47 -9.71 -20.28
N LYS A 145 6.58 -10.35 -19.88
CA LYS A 145 6.57 -11.69 -19.29
C LYS A 145 5.73 -11.77 -18.01
N SER A 146 5.81 -10.75 -17.15
CA SER A 146 4.99 -10.63 -15.94
C SER A 146 3.49 -10.59 -16.27
N LEU A 147 3.10 -9.78 -17.25
CA LEU A 147 1.70 -9.66 -17.65
C LEU A 147 1.18 -10.95 -18.29
N ASP A 148 1.98 -11.59 -19.14
CA ASP A 148 1.60 -12.84 -19.80
C ASP A 148 1.45 -13.98 -18.76
N ALA A 149 2.38 -14.10 -17.82
CA ALA A 149 2.27 -15.05 -16.71
C ALA A 149 1.04 -14.79 -15.83
N ALA A 150 0.77 -13.53 -15.48
CA ALA A 150 -0.38 -13.16 -14.64
C ALA A 150 -1.71 -13.53 -15.32
N LYS A 151 -1.83 -13.26 -16.63
CA LYS A 151 -3.01 -13.61 -17.42
C LYS A 151 -3.19 -15.12 -17.55
N ASN A 152 -2.10 -15.86 -17.77
CA ASN A 152 -2.17 -17.32 -17.86
C ASN A 152 -2.53 -17.96 -16.51
N SER A 153 -2.03 -17.44 -15.39
CA SER A 153 -2.47 -17.85 -14.04
C SER A 153 -3.99 -17.65 -13.89
N LEU A 154 -4.51 -16.47 -14.23
CA LEU A 154 -5.94 -16.18 -14.19
C LEU A 154 -6.75 -17.14 -15.06
N LEU A 155 -6.31 -17.43 -16.29
CA LEU A 155 -6.97 -18.36 -17.19
C LEU A 155 -7.05 -19.79 -16.60
N MET A 156 -5.98 -20.26 -15.96
CA MET A 156 -5.99 -21.57 -15.29
C MET A 156 -6.95 -21.60 -14.11
N ILE A 157 -7.04 -20.51 -13.34
CA ILE A 157 -8.01 -20.40 -12.23
C ILE A 157 -9.44 -20.40 -12.76
N GLU A 158 -9.72 -19.74 -13.88
CA GLU A 158 -11.03 -19.76 -14.54
C GLU A 158 -11.39 -21.15 -15.04
N LYS A 159 -10.43 -21.88 -15.62
CA LYS A 159 -10.60 -23.28 -16.02
C LYS A 159 -10.94 -24.18 -14.81
N LEU A 160 -10.20 -24.05 -13.71
CA LEU A 160 -10.43 -24.80 -12.47
C LEU A 160 -11.81 -24.51 -11.87
N ASP A 161 -12.23 -23.24 -11.86
CA ASP A 161 -13.54 -22.84 -11.35
C ASP A 161 -14.69 -23.34 -12.25
N TYR A 162 -14.51 -23.33 -13.56
CA TYR A 162 -15.47 -23.93 -14.48
C TYR A 162 -15.67 -25.42 -14.20
N GLN A 163 -14.56 -26.17 -14.02
CA GLN A 163 -14.62 -27.59 -13.66
C GLN A 163 -15.27 -27.80 -12.29
N LEU A 164 -14.96 -26.96 -11.30
CA LEU A 164 -15.58 -27.01 -9.97
C LEU A 164 -17.11 -26.80 -10.04
N ASN A 165 -17.57 -25.86 -10.85
CA ASN A 165 -18.99 -25.59 -11.05
C ASN A 165 -19.74 -26.78 -11.67
N ILE A 166 -19.10 -27.53 -12.58
CA ILE A 166 -19.64 -28.78 -13.11
C ILE A 166 -19.73 -29.83 -12.00
N ASP A 167 -18.69 -29.98 -11.20
CA ASP A 167 -18.62 -30.96 -10.13
C ASP A 167 -19.67 -30.72 -9.03
N MET A 168 -19.91 -29.46 -8.66
CA MET A 168 -20.93 -29.08 -7.68
C MET A 168 -22.34 -29.46 -8.12
N LYS A 169 -22.66 -29.34 -9.42
CA LYS A 169 -23.98 -29.72 -9.96
C LYS A 169 -24.26 -31.22 -9.90
N LYS A 170 -23.24 -32.07 -9.76
CA LYS A 170 -23.35 -33.53 -9.90
C LYS A 170 -23.47 -34.31 -8.57
N LYS A 171 -23.46 -33.66 -7.39
CA LYS A 171 -23.09 -34.36 -6.12
C LYS A 171 -24.08 -34.20 -4.95
N SER A 172 -23.99 -35.17 -4.03
CA SER A 172 -24.71 -35.25 -2.74
C SER A 172 -23.97 -34.53 -1.59
N ASN A 173 -24.72 -34.21 -0.51
CA ASN A 173 -24.37 -33.25 0.56
C ASN A 173 -22.95 -33.34 1.17
N ILE A 174 -22.35 -34.52 1.37
CA ILE A 174 -21.02 -34.62 2.01
C ILE A 174 -19.92 -34.08 1.08
N LYS A 175 -20.01 -34.36 -0.23
CA LYS A 175 -19.06 -33.82 -1.21
C LYS A 175 -19.25 -32.32 -1.46
N ILE A 176 -20.43 -31.76 -1.14
CA ILE A 176 -20.71 -30.34 -1.34
C ILE A 176 -19.82 -29.47 -0.44
N LYS A 177 -19.62 -29.85 0.83
CA LYS A 177 -18.76 -29.08 1.76
C LYS A 177 -17.32 -28.95 1.30
N ASP A 178 -16.73 -30.03 0.78
CA ASP A 178 -15.35 -30.00 0.26
C ASP A 178 -15.25 -29.12 -0.99
N LEU A 179 -16.28 -29.10 -1.84
CA LEU A 179 -16.34 -28.25 -3.02
C LEU A 179 -16.59 -26.79 -2.67
N GLU A 180 -17.38 -26.49 -1.64
CA GLU A 180 -17.55 -25.14 -1.10
C GLU A 180 -16.23 -24.59 -0.57
N LYS A 181 -15.45 -25.42 0.15
CA LYS A 181 -14.09 -25.05 0.57
C LYS A 181 -13.20 -24.77 -0.64
N LYS A 182 -13.19 -25.67 -1.63
CA LYS A 182 -12.42 -25.47 -2.88
C LYS A 182 -12.87 -24.20 -3.63
N GLN A 183 -14.16 -23.85 -3.58
CA GLN A 183 -14.69 -22.63 -4.17
C GLN A 183 -14.16 -21.38 -3.46
N GLN A 184 -14.08 -21.40 -2.13
CA GLN A 184 -13.48 -20.31 -1.36
C GLN A 184 -11.99 -20.15 -1.67
N ASP A 185 -11.25 -21.26 -1.75
CA ASP A 185 -9.82 -21.26 -2.10
C ASP A 185 -9.60 -20.71 -3.52
N LEU A 186 -10.43 -21.10 -4.50
CA LEU A 186 -10.37 -20.57 -5.86
C LEU A 186 -10.78 -19.10 -5.94
N ALA A 187 -11.76 -18.65 -5.15
CA ALA A 187 -12.12 -17.24 -5.07
C ALA A 187 -10.94 -16.40 -4.56
N LEU A 188 -10.24 -16.88 -3.52
CA LEU A 188 -9.02 -16.26 -3.02
C LEU A 188 -7.93 -16.19 -4.10
N LYS A 189 -7.65 -17.31 -4.78
CA LYS A 189 -6.69 -17.34 -5.89
C LYS A 189 -7.06 -16.38 -7.02
N ARG A 190 -8.34 -16.31 -7.40
CA ARG A 190 -8.84 -15.41 -8.45
C ARG A 190 -8.65 -13.94 -8.07
N VAL A 191 -8.95 -13.56 -6.83
CA VAL A 191 -8.70 -12.20 -6.34
C VAL A 191 -7.21 -11.86 -6.44
N ARG A 192 -6.31 -12.76 -6.00
CA ARG A 192 -4.86 -12.56 -6.12
C ARG A 192 -4.40 -12.47 -7.57
N ALA A 193 -4.93 -13.29 -8.46
CA ALA A 193 -4.62 -13.23 -9.88
C ALA A 193 -5.05 -11.90 -10.51
N TYR A 194 -6.21 -11.35 -10.13
CA TYR A 194 -6.61 -10.02 -10.55
C TYR A 194 -5.67 -8.92 -10.04
N ILE A 195 -5.22 -8.99 -8.78
CA ILE A 195 -4.21 -8.07 -8.24
C ILE A 195 -2.93 -8.16 -9.07
N ASN A 196 -2.46 -9.38 -9.36
CA ASN A 196 -1.24 -9.61 -10.11
C ASN A 196 -1.32 -9.08 -11.55
N VAL A 197 -2.44 -9.31 -12.24
CA VAL A 197 -2.69 -8.75 -13.58
C VAL A 197 -2.73 -7.22 -13.51
N ALA A 198 -3.40 -6.65 -12.50
CA ALA A 198 -3.47 -5.22 -12.31
C ALA A 198 -2.08 -4.58 -12.10
N ASN A 199 -1.26 -5.17 -11.24
CA ASN A 199 0.11 -4.72 -10.97
C ASN A 199 0.98 -4.82 -12.25
N ALA A 200 0.91 -5.94 -12.96
CA ALA A 200 1.66 -6.10 -14.22
C ALA A 200 1.21 -5.11 -15.31
N MET A 201 -0.09 -4.80 -15.38
CA MET A 201 -0.61 -3.77 -16.29
C MET A 201 -0.15 -2.36 -15.90
N SER A 202 -0.12 -2.05 -14.60
CA SER A 202 0.43 -0.79 -14.07
C SER A 202 1.88 -0.59 -14.53
N GLU A 203 2.73 -1.61 -14.36
CA GLU A 203 4.14 -1.54 -14.79
C GLU A 203 4.29 -1.41 -16.31
N LYS A 204 3.41 -2.05 -17.07
CA LYS A 204 3.42 -1.91 -18.53
C LYS A 204 3.01 -0.50 -18.95
N TYR A 205 2.08 0.10 -18.21
CA TYR A 205 1.65 1.46 -18.42
C TYR A 205 2.77 2.47 -18.14
N THR A 206 3.54 2.27 -17.06
CA THR A 206 4.67 3.13 -16.71
C THR A 206 5.82 3.01 -17.71
N THR A 207 6.10 1.80 -18.23
CA THR A 207 7.25 1.49 -19.10
C THR A 207 7.01 1.60 -20.62
N GLY A 208 5.78 1.86 -21.09
CA GLY A 208 5.59 2.14 -22.52
C GLY A 208 4.16 2.32 -23.06
N ASP A 209 3.14 1.64 -22.52
CA ASP A 209 1.78 1.71 -23.07
C ASP A 209 0.89 2.66 -22.27
N LYS A 210 0.87 3.93 -22.66
CA LYS A 210 0.06 4.98 -22.00
C LYS A 210 -1.37 5.08 -22.54
N SER A 211 -1.87 4.07 -23.24
CA SER A 211 -3.20 4.13 -23.85
C SER A 211 -4.34 4.09 -22.81
N GLY A 212 -5.44 4.80 -23.09
CA GLY A 212 -6.65 4.76 -22.25
C GLY A 212 -7.33 3.39 -22.18
N ALA A 213 -7.02 2.49 -23.12
CA ALA A 213 -7.53 1.12 -23.12
C ALA A 213 -6.95 0.29 -21.96
N SER A 214 -5.66 0.44 -21.66
CA SER A 214 -4.98 -0.24 -20.56
C SER A 214 -5.50 0.21 -19.19
N LEU A 215 -5.79 1.51 -19.04
CA LEU A 215 -6.49 2.08 -17.88
C LEU A 215 -7.90 1.49 -17.67
N LYS A 216 -8.67 1.35 -18.76
CA LYS A 216 -10.02 0.78 -18.71
C LYS A 216 -9.99 -0.70 -18.31
N ALA A 217 -9.08 -1.48 -18.89
CA ALA A 217 -8.90 -2.89 -18.57
C ALA A 217 -8.46 -3.09 -17.11
N LEU A 218 -7.49 -2.29 -16.65
CA LEU A 218 -7.05 -2.28 -15.25
C LEU A 218 -8.21 -2.00 -14.28
N SER A 219 -9.02 -0.97 -14.58
CA SER A 219 -10.19 -0.62 -13.78
C SER A 219 -11.20 -1.78 -13.69
N GLN A 220 -11.37 -2.55 -14.76
CA GLN A 220 -12.26 -3.71 -14.76
C GLN A 220 -11.72 -4.81 -13.83
N TYR A 221 -10.45 -5.17 -13.93
CA TYR A 221 -9.85 -6.19 -13.06
C TYR A 221 -9.93 -5.81 -11.58
N ILE A 222 -9.61 -4.56 -11.24
CA ILE A 222 -9.70 -4.05 -9.87
C ILE A 222 -11.14 -4.12 -9.36
N LYS A 223 -12.14 -3.71 -10.16
CA LYS A 223 -13.55 -3.77 -9.77
C LYS A 223 -14.00 -5.22 -9.52
N SER A 224 -13.71 -6.13 -10.45
CA SER A 224 -14.03 -7.55 -10.31
C SER A 224 -13.37 -8.17 -9.08
N ALA A 225 -12.14 -7.78 -8.77
CA ALA A 225 -11.43 -8.25 -7.59
C ALA A 225 -12.07 -7.73 -6.28
N ILE A 226 -12.41 -6.44 -6.21
CA ILE A 226 -13.06 -5.85 -5.03
C ILE A 226 -14.44 -6.48 -4.79
N GLU A 227 -15.25 -6.66 -5.84
CA GLU A 227 -16.56 -7.30 -5.73
C GLU A 227 -16.46 -8.73 -5.21
N LEU A 228 -15.55 -9.52 -5.79
CA LEU A 228 -15.34 -10.91 -5.39
C LEU A 228 -14.78 -11.00 -3.96
N ALA A 229 -13.80 -10.17 -3.61
CA ALA A 229 -13.21 -10.14 -2.29
C ALA A 229 -14.22 -9.71 -1.20
N LYS A 230 -15.10 -8.74 -1.50
CA LYS A 230 -16.23 -8.37 -0.63
C LYS A 230 -17.21 -9.52 -0.45
N LYS A 231 -17.61 -10.19 -1.54
CA LYS A 231 -18.52 -11.34 -1.52
C LYS A 231 -18.02 -12.45 -0.57
N HIS A 232 -16.71 -12.72 -0.59
CA HIS A 232 -16.09 -13.77 0.21
C HIS A 232 -15.46 -13.27 1.53
N GLN A 233 -15.68 -12.00 1.90
CA GLN A 233 -15.15 -11.39 3.14
C GLN A 233 -13.62 -11.53 3.27
N LEU A 234 -12.91 -11.45 2.15
CA LEU A 234 -11.44 -11.57 2.08
C LEU A 234 -10.79 -10.24 2.49
N HIS A 235 -10.84 -9.90 3.78
CA HIS A 235 -10.37 -8.61 4.29
C HIS A 235 -8.89 -8.35 4.01
N GLU A 236 -8.02 -9.36 4.11
CA GLU A 236 -6.59 -9.20 3.80
C GLU A 236 -6.38 -8.82 2.33
N GLU A 237 -7.08 -9.49 1.41
CA GLU A 237 -6.95 -9.18 -0.01
C GLU A 237 -7.61 -7.85 -0.39
N LEU A 238 -8.68 -7.44 0.31
CA LEU A 238 -9.25 -6.10 0.17
C LEU A 238 -8.22 -5.03 0.58
N ALA A 239 -7.46 -5.25 1.65
CA ALA A 239 -6.39 -4.35 2.03
C ALA A 239 -5.35 -4.21 0.92
N ARG A 240 -4.84 -5.34 0.40
CA ARG A 240 -3.86 -5.37 -0.70
C ARG A 240 -4.38 -4.75 -1.99
N LEU A 241 -5.64 -4.99 -2.34
CA LEU A 241 -6.29 -4.38 -3.50
C LEU A 241 -6.29 -2.87 -3.40
N HIS A 242 -6.72 -2.34 -2.25
CA HIS A 242 -6.74 -0.91 -2.03
C HIS A 242 -5.32 -0.31 -2.01
N SER A 243 -4.34 -0.97 -1.41
CA SER A 243 -2.93 -0.55 -1.53
C SER A 243 -2.47 -0.51 -2.99
N SER A 244 -2.73 -1.56 -3.77
CA SER A 244 -2.33 -1.66 -5.18
C SER A 244 -2.97 -0.57 -6.04
N VAL A 245 -4.26 -0.26 -5.82
CA VAL A 245 -4.96 0.85 -6.48
C VAL A 245 -4.30 2.19 -6.18
N SER A 246 -3.90 2.42 -4.93
CA SER A 246 -3.25 3.67 -4.54
C SER A 246 -1.86 3.83 -5.19
N THR A 247 -1.07 2.74 -5.22
CA THR A 247 0.22 2.70 -5.92
C THR A 247 0.06 2.96 -7.42
N PHE A 248 -0.97 2.38 -8.03
CA PHE A 248 -1.30 2.66 -9.42
C PHE A 248 -1.52 4.16 -9.65
N TYR A 249 -2.40 4.80 -8.89
CA TYR A 249 -2.67 6.23 -9.06
C TYR A 249 -1.43 7.10 -8.84
N LEU A 250 -0.55 6.73 -7.91
CA LEU A 250 0.75 7.39 -7.70
C LEU A 250 1.69 7.27 -8.90
N SER A 251 1.57 6.19 -9.68
CA SER A 251 2.38 5.96 -10.89
C SER A 251 1.88 6.72 -12.14
N VAL A 252 0.63 7.21 -12.12
CA VAL A 252 0.03 7.91 -13.28
C VAL A 252 0.61 9.33 -13.41
N PRO A 253 0.93 9.80 -14.63
CA PRO A 253 1.31 11.20 -14.85
C PRO A 253 0.27 12.17 -14.28
N ASN A 254 0.72 13.23 -13.61
CA ASN A 254 -0.14 14.18 -12.89
C ASN A 254 -0.92 13.57 -11.70
N PHE A 255 -0.34 12.58 -11.00
CA PHE A 255 -0.95 11.91 -9.85
C PHE A 255 -1.53 12.86 -8.78
N LEU A 256 -1.02 14.09 -8.67
CA LEU A 256 -1.52 15.13 -7.77
C LEU A 256 -3.03 15.39 -7.92
N GLN A 257 -3.60 15.24 -9.12
CA GLN A 257 -5.04 15.40 -9.35
C GLN A 257 -5.87 14.31 -8.66
N TYR A 258 -5.26 13.16 -8.38
CA TYR A 258 -5.89 12.01 -7.73
C TYR A 258 -5.61 11.96 -6.22
N LYS A 259 -5.12 13.05 -5.61
CA LYS A 259 -4.77 13.08 -4.17
C LYS A 259 -5.91 12.57 -3.29
N LYS A 260 -7.15 12.96 -3.56
CA LYS A 260 -8.32 12.55 -2.76
C LYS A 260 -8.59 11.05 -2.89
N GLU A 261 -8.52 10.52 -4.11
CA GLU A 261 -8.74 9.11 -4.44
C GLU A 261 -7.64 8.23 -3.83
N ILE A 262 -6.37 8.66 -3.92
CA ILE A 262 -5.21 7.96 -3.34
C ILE A 262 -5.39 7.84 -1.83
N ILE A 263 -5.61 8.96 -1.13
CA ILE A 263 -5.77 8.97 0.33
C ILE A 263 -7.01 8.16 0.74
N GLY A 264 -8.15 8.35 0.08
CA GLY A 264 -9.37 7.59 0.40
C GLY A 264 -9.18 6.08 0.21
N THR A 265 -8.44 5.66 -0.80
CA THR A 265 -8.14 4.24 -1.04
C THR A 265 -7.18 3.69 0.02
N MET A 266 -6.15 4.45 0.40
CA MET A 266 -5.21 4.07 1.47
C MET A 266 -5.91 3.92 2.83
N GLU A 267 -6.86 4.80 3.15
CA GLU A 267 -7.68 4.66 4.35
C GLU A 267 -8.52 3.39 4.36
N GLN A 268 -9.07 2.98 3.19
CA GLN A 268 -9.76 1.70 3.07
C GLN A 268 -8.79 0.53 3.26
N ALA A 269 -7.58 0.60 2.70
CA ALA A 269 -6.56 -0.43 2.89
C ALA A 269 -6.27 -0.66 4.39
N ILE A 270 -6.05 0.43 5.13
CA ILE A 270 -5.82 0.39 6.58
C ILE A 270 -7.01 -0.24 7.31
N ARG A 271 -8.25 0.17 6.99
CA ARG A 271 -9.46 -0.38 7.63
C ARG A 271 -9.59 -1.88 7.42
N TYR A 272 -9.36 -2.35 6.19
CA TYR A 272 -9.44 -3.77 5.88
C TYR A 272 -8.30 -4.57 6.51
N ALA A 273 -7.09 -4.02 6.59
CA ALA A 273 -5.98 -4.66 7.30
C ALA A 273 -6.28 -4.85 8.80
N GLN A 274 -6.96 -3.86 9.42
CA GLN A 274 -7.46 -3.99 10.79
C GLN A 274 -8.52 -5.08 10.94
N LEU A 275 -9.50 -5.13 10.02
CA LEU A 275 -10.54 -6.17 10.00
C LEU A 275 -9.94 -7.57 9.81
N ALA A 276 -8.91 -7.70 8.98
CA ALA A 276 -8.16 -8.94 8.77
C ALA A 276 -7.36 -9.38 10.00
N LYS A 277 -7.16 -8.49 10.99
CA LYS A 277 -6.29 -8.69 12.16
C LYS A 277 -4.84 -9.06 11.76
N ASN A 278 -4.42 -8.66 10.56
CA ASN A 278 -3.07 -8.88 10.06
C ASN A 278 -2.21 -7.65 10.39
N ILE A 279 -1.38 -7.79 11.42
CA ILE A 279 -0.52 -6.72 11.92
C ILE A 279 0.50 -6.28 10.88
N SER A 280 1.13 -7.23 10.19
CA SER A 280 2.15 -6.94 9.18
C SER A 280 1.56 -6.10 8.05
N GLU A 281 0.40 -6.53 7.53
CA GLU A 281 -0.32 -5.80 6.48
C GLU A 281 -0.78 -4.42 6.98
N TYR A 282 -1.28 -4.33 8.22
CA TYR A 282 -1.68 -3.05 8.82
C TYR A 282 -0.53 -2.05 8.90
N LEU A 283 0.64 -2.49 9.37
CA LEU A 283 1.83 -1.64 9.44
C LEU A 283 2.33 -1.24 8.06
N SER A 284 2.24 -2.13 7.06
CA SER A 284 2.55 -1.82 5.66
C SER A 284 1.63 -0.73 5.12
N CYS A 285 0.31 -0.88 5.26
CA CYS A 285 -0.63 0.14 4.79
C CYS A 285 -0.38 1.51 5.45
N LEU A 286 -0.03 1.55 6.75
CA LEU A 286 0.35 2.81 7.42
C LEU A 286 1.62 3.43 6.81
N HIS A 287 2.61 2.59 6.47
CA HIS A 287 3.87 3.04 5.88
C HIS A 287 3.65 3.59 4.48
N ASP A 288 2.92 2.85 3.63
CA ASP A 288 2.57 3.26 2.27
C ASP A 288 1.79 4.58 2.27
N THR A 289 0.85 4.74 3.23
CA THR A 289 0.12 5.99 3.42
C THR A 289 1.04 7.15 3.79
N ALA A 290 2.01 6.91 4.68
CA ALA A 290 2.99 7.93 5.03
C ALA A 290 3.81 8.35 3.81
N GLN A 291 4.27 7.39 3.00
CA GLN A 291 5.05 7.65 1.79
C GLN A 291 4.27 8.48 0.77
N ALA A 292 2.99 8.16 0.53
CA ALA A 292 2.15 8.98 -0.34
C ALA A 292 1.96 10.40 0.18
N LEU A 293 1.77 10.57 1.49
CA LEU A 293 1.66 11.90 2.10
C LEU A 293 2.95 12.72 1.93
N LEU A 294 4.11 12.09 1.97
CA LEU A 294 5.38 12.76 1.64
C LEU A 294 5.42 13.24 0.19
N LEU A 295 4.93 12.44 -0.76
CA LEU A 295 4.81 12.86 -2.17
C LEU A 295 3.82 14.02 -2.37
N PHE A 296 2.88 14.20 -1.45
CA PHE A 296 1.93 15.32 -1.44
C PHE A 296 2.38 16.52 -0.61
N ASP A 297 3.65 16.55 -0.17
CA ASP A 297 4.19 17.56 0.75
C ASP A 297 3.39 17.68 2.07
N ASP A 298 2.69 16.61 2.50
CA ASP A 298 1.99 16.55 3.80
C ASP A 298 2.87 15.84 4.84
N TYR A 299 3.92 16.55 5.28
CA TYR A 299 4.92 16.00 6.19
C TYR A 299 4.36 15.68 7.58
N GLN A 300 3.35 16.44 8.06
CA GLN A 300 2.76 16.19 9.36
C GLN A 300 1.80 15.00 9.34
N GLY A 301 1.01 14.85 8.28
CA GLY A 301 0.24 13.65 8.01
C GLY A 301 1.15 12.42 8.02
N ALA A 302 2.23 12.45 7.21
CA ALA A 302 3.21 11.37 7.16
C ALA A 302 3.81 11.04 8.54
N LYS A 303 4.24 12.05 9.30
CA LYS A 303 4.73 11.89 10.69
C LYS A 303 3.71 11.17 11.59
N ASN A 304 2.42 11.50 11.50
CA ASN A 304 1.39 10.88 12.32
C ASN A 304 1.24 9.38 12.05
N TYR A 305 1.35 8.96 10.78
CA TYR A 305 1.32 7.54 10.41
C TYR A 305 2.60 6.81 10.83
N LEU A 306 3.77 7.40 10.60
CA LEU A 306 5.05 6.82 11.03
C LEU A 306 5.14 6.65 12.55
N LEU A 307 4.60 7.59 13.33
CA LEU A 307 4.52 7.47 14.79
C LEU A 307 3.64 6.30 15.25
N LYS A 308 2.56 5.97 14.52
CA LYS A 308 1.74 4.78 14.82
C LYS A 308 2.56 3.49 14.66
N ILE A 309 3.39 3.42 13.61
CA ILE A 309 4.29 2.28 13.36
C ILE A 309 5.36 2.20 14.45
N TYR A 310 6.04 3.32 14.74
CA TYR A 310 7.08 3.38 15.76
C TYR A 310 6.60 2.90 17.14
N ARG A 311 5.40 3.34 17.55
CA ARG A 311 4.77 2.99 18.83
C ARG A 311 4.32 1.53 18.92
N TYR A 312 4.29 0.80 17.82
CA TYR A 312 3.88 -0.60 17.83
C TYR A 312 4.88 -1.46 18.61
N ARG A 313 4.44 -2.26 19.59
CA ARG A 313 5.39 -2.88 20.55
C ARG A 313 6.25 -4.00 19.98
N LYS A 314 5.72 -4.83 19.08
CA LYS A 314 6.49 -5.98 18.55
C LYS A 314 7.59 -5.49 17.60
N ASN A 315 8.68 -6.23 17.55
CA ASN A 315 9.74 -5.96 16.59
C ASN A 315 9.29 -6.49 15.22
N GLU A 316 9.09 -5.59 14.28
CA GLU A 316 8.67 -5.89 12.90
C GLU A 316 9.67 -5.19 11.98
N PRO A 317 10.15 -5.82 10.89
CA PRO A 317 11.16 -5.25 10.01
C PRO A 317 10.83 -3.84 9.50
N ILE A 318 9.54 -3.59 9.24
CA ILE A 318 9.05 -2.30 8.76
C ILE A 318 9.25 -1.14 9.75
N LYS A 319 9.42 -1.43 11.05
CA LYS A 319 9.67 -0.40 12.06
C LYS A 319 11.02 0.27 11.88
N GLU A 320 12.04 -0.45 11.44
CA GLU A 320 13.37 0.13 11.19
C GLU A 320 13.29 1.14 10.04
N LYS A 321 12.62 0.76 8.94
CA LYS A 321 12.35 1.66 7.82
C LYS A 321 11.55 2.88 8.26
N ALA A 322 10.42 2.67 8.95
CA ALA A 322 9.57 3.76 9.44
C ALA A 322 10.28 4.69 10.43
N THR A 323 11.22 4.17 11.24
CA THR A 323 12.00 4.98 12.18
C THR A 323 12.98 5.89 11.44
N ARG A 324 13.65 5.40 10.40
CA ARG A 324 14.51 6.22 9.53
C ARG A 324 13.70 7.33 8.86
N ASP A 325 12.58 6.96 8.22
CA ASP A 325 11.70 7.93 7.57
C ASP A 325 11.17 8.98 8.57
N LEU A 326 10.84 8.56 9.80
CA LEU A 326 10.36 9.47 10.84
C LEU A 326 11.41 10.52 11.23
N VAL A 327 12.68 10.12 11.32
CA VAL A 327 13.79 11.04 11.61
C VAL A 327 13.96 12.04 10.46
N ASP A 328 13.89 11.59 9.22
CA ASP A 328 14.00 12.46 8.05
C ASP A 328 12.85 13.46 7.98
N VAL A 329 11.61 13.01 8.19
CA VAL A 329 10.43 13.87 8.24
C VAL A 329 10.54 14.89 9.37
N GLN A 330 11.00 14.48 10.55
CA GLN A 330 11.19 15.40 11.68
C GLN A 330 12.23 16.49 11.35
N ARG A 331 13.34 16.14 10.69
CA ARG A 331 14.36 17.09 10.24
C ARG A 331 13.80 18.07 9.22
N ILE A 332 13.00 17.60 8.26
CA ILE A 332 12.34 18.45 7.25
C ILE A 332 11.41 19.45 7.93
N LEU A 333 10.56 18.98 8.85
CA LEU A 333 9.62 19.83 9.59
C LEU A 333 10.33 20.93 10.36
N THR A 334 11.39 20.60 11.12
CA THR A 334 12.19 21.60 11.86
C THR A 334 12.81 22.64 10.91
N GLY A 335 13.33 22.21 9.75
CA GLY A 335 13.86 23.14 8.76
C GLY A 335 12.79 24.02 8.09
N ILE A 336 11.54 23.56 7.99
CA ILE A 336 10.43 24.39 7.52
C ILE A 336 10.01 25.39 8.62
N GLU A 337 9.95 24.98 9.88
CA GLU A 337 9.66 25.85 11.03
C GLU A 337 10.67 27.02 11.09
N ASP A 338 11.97 26.74 11.02
CA ASP A 338 13.01 27.76 11.04
C ASP A 338 12.90 28.75 9.85
N ARG A 339 12.48 28.28 8.68
CA ARG A 339 12.26 29.14 7.50
C ARG A 339 11.00 29.97 7.65
N TYR A 340 9.95 29.38 8.21
CA TYR A 340 8.70 30.07 8.47
C TYR A 340 8.92 31.24 9.44
N GLU A 341 9.69 31.05 10.51
CA GLU A 341 9.99 32.12 11.47
C GLU A 341 10.71 33.30 10.83
N ARG A 342 11.60 33.03 9.87
CA ARG A 342 12.44 34.03 9.18
C ARG A 342 11.80 34.66 7.94
N GLU A 343 10.74 34.06 7.38
CA GLU A 343 10.11 34.53 6.14
C GLU A 343 9.25 35.78 6.40
N ASN A 344 9.43 36.84 5.63
CA ASN A 344 8.68 38.10 5.82
C ASN A 344 7.54 38.26 4.82
N ASP A 345 7.56 37.51 3.71
CA ASP A 345 6.48 37.50 2.73
C ASP A 345 5.32 36.59 3.20
N LEU A 346 4.14 37.18 3.35
CA LEU A 346 2.95 36.49 3.85
C LEU A 346 2.51 35.32 2.95
N ARG A 347 2.62 35.45 1.63
CA ARG A 347 2.25 34.39 0.69
C ARG A 347 3.21 33.21 0.78
N LYS A 348 4.51 33.48 0.96
CA LYS A 348 5.52 32.43 1.17
C LYS A 348 5.35 31.76 2.54
N LYS A 349 5.05 32.53 3.59
CA LYS A 349 4.68 32.00 4.92
C LYS A 349 3.49 31.07 4.87
N MET A 350 2.41 31.46 4.17
CA MET A 350 1.22 30.60 4.01
C MET A 350 1.57 29.29 3.31
N LYS A 351 2.37 29.33 2.23
CA LYS A 351 2.84 28.10 1.55
C LYS A 351 3.69 27.20 2.45
N LEU A 352 4.56 27.76 3.30
CA LEU A 352 5.35 26.99 4.27
C LEU A 352 4.45 26.37 5.36
N ALA A 353 3.41 27.08 5.80
CA ALA A 353 2.43 26.57 6.75
C ALA A 353 1.55 25.45 6.16
N GLU A 354 1.15 25.57 4.89
CA GLU A 354 0.41 24.52 4.16
C GLU A 354 1.19 23.20 4.10
N LYS A 355 2.51 23.27 3.83
CA LYS A 355 3.39 22.09 3.80
C LYS A 355 3.52 21.37 5.14
N CYS A 356 3.23 22.05 6.25
CA CYS A 356 3.37 21.46 7.57
C CYS A 356 2.04 21.17 8.24
N ALA A 357 0.92 21.13 7.51
CA ALA A 357 -0.44 20.83 7.98
C ALA A 357 -0.56 20.64 9.51
N ASP A 358 -1.02 21.68 10.23
CA ASP A 358 -1.19 21.71 11.69
C ASP A 358 0.07 21.63 12.61
N THR A 359 1.31 21.75 12.15
CA THR A 359 2.48 21.97 13.06
C THR A 359 2.34 23.23 13.90
N PHE A 360 1.69 24.27 13.36
CA PHE A 360 1.42 25.50 14.09
C PHE A 360 0.31 25.37 15.15
N SER A 361 -0.29 24.20 15.35
CA SER A 361 -1.23 23.98 16.47
C SER A 361 -0.56 24.06 17.85
N HIS A 362 0.75 23.79 17.93
CA HIS A 362 1.56 23.98 19.14
C HIS A 362 2.01 25.44 19.32
N LEU A 363 2.29 26.16 18.23
CA LEU A 363 2.44 27.63 18.29
C LEU A 363 1.12 28.32 18.65
N LYS A 364 -0.02 27.77 18.20
CA LYS A 364 -1.37 28.12 18.68
C LYS A 364 -1.60 27.79 20.16
N ARG A 365 -0.85 26.89 20.80
CA ARG A 365 -0.96 26.65 22.25
C ARG A 365 -0.24 27.71 23.09
N ASN A 366 0.80 28.33 22.54
CA ASN A 366 1.36 29.55 23.13
C ASN A 366 0.54 30.80 22.76
N GLU A 367 -0.23 30.74 21.66
CA GLU A 367 -1.28 31.72 21.32
C GLU A 367 -2.69 31.27 21.77
N LYS A 368 -2.82 30.32 22.70
CA LYS A 368 -4.12 29.96 23.31
C LYS A 368 -4.54 31.02 24.33
N LYS A 369 -4.70 32.24 23.82
CA LYS A 369 -5.79 33.14 24.19
C LYS A 369 -6.72 33.47 23.03
N ASN A 370 -6.42 33.11 21.79
CA ASN A 370 -7.23 33.51 20.64
C ASN A 370 -7.57 32.30 19.76
N ASN A 371 -8.86 31.94 19.73
CA ASN A 371 -9.39 30.89 18.86
C ASN A 371 -9.20 31.28 17.38
N LEU A 372 -9.30 30.34 16.46
CA LEU A 372 -9.01 30.55 15.03
C LEU A 372 -9.91 31.61 14.34
N THR A 373 -10.97 32.06 15.00
CA THR A 373 -11.78 33.23 14.62
C THR A 373 -11.19 34.56 15.09
N ASP A 374 -10.40 34.58 16.16
CA ASP A 374 -9.74 35.76 16.75
C ASP A 374 -8.49 36.19 15.96
N GLY A 375 -7.77 35.27 15.31
CA GLY A 375 -6.55 35.59 14.54
C GLY A 375 -6.79 36.44 13.29
N ILE A 376 -7.97 36.34 12.67
CA ILE A 376 -8.41 37.25 11.59
C ILE A 376 -8.64 38.66 12.16
N PHE A 377 -9.11 38.76 13.40
CA PHE A 377 -9.34 40.04 14.07
C PHE A 377 -8.06 40.71 14.57
N ASP A 378 -7.04 39.96 14.99
CA ASP A 378 -5.71 40.51 15.27
C ASP A 378 -5.03 41.09 14.00
N GLN A 379 -5.31 40.51 12.82
CA GLN A 379 -4.84 41.06 11.53
C GLN A 379 -5.65 42.27 11.06
N LEU A 380 -6.99 42.26 11.19
CA LEU A 380 -7.84 43.45 11.00
C LEU A 380 -7.51 44.55 12.02
N GLY A 381 -6.96 44.18 13.18
CA GLY A 381 -6.51 45.06 14.25
C GLY A 381 -5.45 46.08 13.83
N LYS A 382 -4.74 45.84 12.72
CA LYS A 382 -3.73 46.75 12.15
C LYS A 382 -4.27 47.75 11.12
N LEU A 383 -5.55 47.66 10.75
CA LEU A 383 -6.20 48.58 9.80
C LEU A 383 -7.07 49.59 10.58
N SER A 384 -7.00 50.88 10.22
CA SER A 384 -8.00 51.85 10.67
C SER A 384 -9.31 51.58 9.92
N LEU A 385 -10.34 51.15 10.64
CA LEU A 385 -11.66 50.87 10.09
C LEU A 385 -12.61 52.07 10.22
N ASP A 386 -12.11 53.22 10.68
CA ASP A 386 -12.93 54.42 10.91
C ASP A 386 -13.49 54.99 9.60
N GLN A 387 -12.99 54.57 8.43
CA GLN A 387 -13.50 55.00 7.12
C GLN A 387 -14.50 54.02 6.49
N LEU A 388 -14.72 52.85 7.09
CA LEU A 388 -15.61 51.84 6.52
C LEU A 388 -17.07 52.24 6.70
N LYS A 389 -17.84 52.25 5.59
CA LYS A 389 -19.30 52.47 5.60
C LYS A 389 -20.11 51.18 5.61
N SER A 390 -19.58 50.08 5.10
CA SER A 390 -20.23 48.77 5.10
C SER A 390 -19.23 47.64 5.33
N LEU A 391 -19.67 46.60 6.04
CA LEU A 391 -18.89 45.40 6.35
C LEU A 391 -19.74 44.15 6.11
N ASN A 392 -19.31 43.30 5.18
CA ASN A 392 -19.99 42.03 4.89
C ASN A 392 -19.18 40.85 5.45
N LEU A 393 -19.80 40.12 6.37
CA LEU A 393 -19.28 38.94 7.06
C LEU A 393 -20.20 37.72 6.88
N SER A 394 -21.10 37.75 5.89
CA SER A 394 -22.05 36.66 5.64
C SER A 394 -21.34 35.32 5.40
N GLN A 395 -21.96 34.21 5.85
CA GLN A 395 -21.51 32.81 5.67
C GLN A 395 -20.10 32.45 6.21
N ASN A 396 -19.49 33.27 7.07
CA ASN A 396 -18.13 33.05 7.56
C ASN A 396 -18.03 32.24 8.87
N LYS A 397 -19.14 31.66 9.37
CA LYS A 397 -19.21 30.84 10.60
C LYS A 397 -18.63 31.53 11.85
N PHE A 398 -18.89 32.83 12.01
CA PHE A 398 -18.48 33.58 13.20
C PHE A 398 -19.31 33.22 14.43
N THR A 399 -18.64 33.18 15.59
CA THR A 399 -19.28 33.05 16.91
C THR A 399 -19.61 34.42 17.51
N SER A 400 -20.63 34.51 18.35
CA SER A 400 -20.94 35.69 19.19
C SER A 400 -19.72 36.38 19.79
N ASN A 401 -18.83 35.62 20.44
CA ASN A 401 -17.68 36.17 21.16
C ASN A 401 -16.66 36.86 20.23
N GLY A 402 -16.43 36.30 19.03
CA GLY A 402 -15.53 36.88 18.04
C GLY A 402 -16.06 38.21 17.50
N ILE A 403 -17.37 38.27 17.18
CA ILE A 403 -18.01 39.51 16.74
C ILE A 403 -18.02 40.55 17.87
N ARG A 404 -18.27 40.14 19.12
CA ARG A 404 -18.25 41.06 20.25
C ARG A 404 -16.88 41.70 20.45
N LYS A 405 -15.81 40.89 20.43
CA LYS A 405 -14.43 41.39 20.53
C LYS A 405 -14.09 42.40 19.43
N LEU A 406 -14.53 42.16 18.19
CA LEU A 406 -14.35 43.09 17.07
C LEU A 406 -14.91 44.48 17.38
N PHE A 407 -16.12 44.54 17.94
CA PHE A 407 -16.80 45.80 18.28
C PHE A 407 -16.40 46.36 19.66
N GLU A 408 -15.75 45.58 20.52
CA GLU A 408 -15.18 46.06 21.80
C GLU A 408 -13.85 46.79 21.60
N GLN A 409 -13.01 46.29 20.69
CA GLN A 409 -11.63 46.76 20.48
C GLN A 409 -11.49 47.94 19.53
N LYS A 410 -12.55 48.32 18.79
CA LYS A 410 -12.47 49.35 17.73
C LYS A 410 -13.58 50.38 17.80
N THR A 411 -13.26 51.61 17.41
CA THR A 411 -14.24 52.59 16.97
C THR A 411 -14.56 52.32 15.50
N MET A 412 -15.83 52.11 15.18
CA MET A 412 -16.34 51.97 13.81
C MET A 412 -17.46 53.01 13.62
N ASN A 413 -17.14 54.27 13.92
CA ASN A 413 -18.13 55.33 14.07
C ASN A 413 -18.86 55.66 12.76
N ASN A 414 -18.25 55.35 11.61
CA ASN A 414 -18.81 55.60 10.28
C ASN A 414 -19.44 54.36 9.62
N LEU A 415 -19.48 53.21 10.32
CA LEU A 415 -20.06 51.98 9.79
C LEU A 415 -21.59 52.07 9.84
N LEU A 416 -22.20 52.02 8.66
CA LEU A 416 -23.65 52.13 8.48
C LEU A 416 -24.32 50.77 8.23
N LEU A 417 -23.59 49.79 7.71
CA LEU A 417 -24.14 48.49 7.34
C LEU A 417 -23.23 47.35 7.78
N LEU A 418 -23.79 46.36 8.47
CA LEU A 418 -23.14 45.12 8.86
C LEU A 418 -23.99 43.94 8.39
N ASP A 419 -23.43 43.08 7.54
CA ASP A 419 -24.09 41.85 7.08
C ASP A 419 -23.46 40.62 7.75
N LEU A 420 -24.26 39.96 8.59
CA LEU A 420 -23.93 38.74 9.33
C LEU A 420 -24.75 37.54 8.83
N THR A 421 -25.46 37.65 7.71
CA THR A 421 -26.37 36.60 7.24
C THR A 421 -25.67 35.25 7.07
N GLY A 422 -26.30 34.19 7.59
CA GLY A 422 -25.73 32.83 7.53
C GLY A 422 -24.67 32.51 8.60
N ASN A 423 -24.43 33.40 9.57
CA ASN A 423 -23.67 33.08 10.79
C ASN A 423 -24.63 32.58 11.87
N ILE A 424 -24.81 31.25 11.94
CA ILE A 424 -25.83 30.60 12.79
C ILE A 424 -25.56 30.69 14.31
N ASP A 425 -24.35 31.05 14.71
CA ASP A 425 -23.88 31.02 16.11
C ASP A 425 -23.75 32.43 16.74
N ILE A 426 -24.49 33.42 16.23
CA ILE A 426 -24.54 34.78 16.80
C ILE A 426 -25.84 34.96 17.59
N ASP A 427 -25.69 35.24 18.88
CA ASP A 427 -26.81 35.43 19.79
C ASP A 427 -27.37 36.86 19.77
N CYS A 428 -28.60 36.98 20.27
CA CYS A 428 -29.30 38.26 20.38
C CYS A 428 -28.57 39.25 21.32
N VAL A 429 -27.80 38.76 22.29
CA VAL A 429 -27.03 39.61 23.22
C VAL A 429 -25.93 40.35 22.48
N THR A 430 -25.25 39.67 21.55
CA THR A 430 -24.19 40.23 20.72
C THR A 430 -24.75 41.25 19.74
N LEU A 431 -25.89 40.97 19.11
CA LEU A 431 -26.57 41.94 18.23
C LEU A 431 -27.01 43.19 19.00
N THR A 432 -27.52 43.02 20.22
CA THR A 432 -27.92 44.13 21.10
C THR A 432 -26.70 44.96 21.51
N PHE A 433 -25.60 44.31 21.85
CA PHE A 433 -24.33 44.95 22.17
C PHE A 433 -23.85 45.86 21.01
N ILE A 434 -23.83 45.35 19.77
CA ILE A 434 -23.42 46.12 18.59
C ILE A 434 -24.31 47.35 18.40
N ARG A 435 -25.64 47.17 18.43
CA ARG A 435 -26.61 48.26 18.24
C ARG A 435 -26.52 49.32 19.33
N SER A 436 -26.23 48.93 20.58
CA SER A 436 -26.08 49.87 21.69
C SER A 436 -24.85 50.79 21.53
N ARG A 437 -23.79 50.26 20.92
CA ARG A 437 -22.52 50.99 20.74
C ARG A 437 -22.47 51.75 19.42
N HIS A 438 -23.21 51.29 18.42
CA HIS A 438 -23.31 51.88 17.08
C HIS A 438 -24.79 52.04 16.69
N PRO A 439 -25.53 53.02 17.25
CA PRO A 439 -26.98 53.13 17.07
C PRO A 439 -27.42 53.39 15.63
N ASN A 440 -26.52 53.89 14.78
CA ASN A 440 -26.80 54.20 13.38
C ASN A 440 -26.49 53.03 12.42
N ILE A 441 -26.07 51.87 12.94
CA ILE A 441 -25.73 50.70 12.11
C ILE A 441 -26.97 49.86 11.78
N THR A 442 -27.14 49.52 10.52
CA THR A 442 -28.10 48.51 10.07
C THR A 442 -27.43 47.15 10.07
N VAL A 443 -27.93 46.21 10.88
CA VAL A 443 -27.40 44.84 10.97
C VAL A 443 -28.34 43.86 10.28
N TYR A 444 -27.87 43.22 9.22
CA TYR A 444 -28.49 42.02 8.64
C TYR A 444 -27.92 40.80 9.34
N HIS A 445 -28.76 39.88 9.82
CA HIS A 445 -28.34 38.69 10.55
C HIS A 445 -29.23 37.51 10.19
#